data_AF-A0A5N5DRY9-F1
#
_entry.id   AF-A0A5N5DRY9-F1
#
_cell.length_a   1.000
_cell.length_b   1.000
_cell.length_c   1.000
_cell.angle_alpha   90.00
_cell.angle_beta   90.00
_cell.angle_gamma   90.00
#
_symmetry.space_group_name_H-M   'P 1'
#
loop_
_entity.id
_entity.type
_entity.pdbx_description
1 polymer ?
#
loop_
_entity_poly.entity_id
_entity_poly.type
_entity_poly.pdbx_seq_one_letter_code
_entity_poly.pdbx_strand_id
1 'polypeptide(L)'
;MASIVRPTLRACQAAPASRLLTTRAPAASVFRLHAPLTRTPVKPSFVRDALPAARIAPFHASASRAILPPLPQRVQGTANDPAPVPPVSATHGSYHWSFERVIAAALIPLTVAPFAAGTLNPVSDAVFGALLVLHTHIGFQSVIIDYLPKYRVPGVFKLFSWLLNGATLLVAYGIYEFETNDVGITEAVKRVWTAKQ
;
A
#
# COMPACT_ATOMS: atom_id res chain seq x y z
N MET A 1 40.89 3.32 -51.72
CA MET A 1 41.35 1.94 -51.54
C MET A 1 40.23 1.15 -50.87
N ALA A 2 39.78 0.07 -51.54
CA ALA A 2 38.84 -1.02 -51.19
C ALA A 2 37.65 -0.67 -50.25
N SER A 3 36.36 -0.67 -50.63
CA SER A 3 35.53 -1.54 -51.50
C SER A 3 35.68 -3.03 -51.22
N ILE A 4 34.69 -3.62 -50.52
CA ILE A 4 34.29 -5.03 -50.70
C ILE A 4 32.76 -5.09 -50.71
N VAL A 5 32.28 -5.84 -51.71
CA VAL A 5 30.94 -5.99 -52.25
C VAL A 5 30.29 -7.28 -51.70
N ARG A 6 28.96 -7.33 -51.75
CA ARG A 6 28.03 -8.44 -51.39
C ARG A 6 28.37 -9.79 -52.09
N PRO A 7 27.71 -10.91 -51.72
CA PRO A 7 26.46 -11.23 -52.44
C PRO A 7 25.31 -11.82 -51.59
N THR A 8 24.12 -11.60 -52.14
CA THR A 8 22.82 -12.21 -51.84
C THR A 8 22.68 -13.59 -52.48
N LEU A 9 21.97 -14.54 -51.87
CA LEU A 9 21.17 -15.55 -52.59
C LEU A 9 19.81 -15.78 -51.92
N ARG A 10 18.83 -15.97 -52.80
CA ARG A 10 17.37 -15.98 -52.62
C ARG A 10 16.83 -17.42 -52.46
N ALA A 11 15.77 -17.50 -51.65
CA ALA A 11 14.48 -18.15 -51.90
C ALA A 11 14.29 -19.68 -51.80
N CYS A 12 13.01 -19.98 -51.51
CA CYS A 12 12.23 -21.23 -51.62
C CYS A 12 12.16 -22.07 -50.34
N GLN A 13 11.03 -22.59 -49.84
CA GLN A 13 9.60 -22.57 -50.21
C GLN A 13 8.81 -23.06 -48.96
N ALA A 14 7.53 -22.69 -48.85
CA ALA A 14 6.62 -23.20 -47.83
C ALA A 14 6.03 -24.58 -48.22
N ALA A 15 5.86 -25.49 -47.25
CA ALA A 15 4.79 -26.51 -47.21
C ALA A 15 4.72 -27.19 -45.81
N PRO A 16 3.54 -27.71 -45.39
CA PRO A 16 3.23 -28.04 -44.00
C PRO A 16 3.51 -29.51 -43.66
N ALA A 17 4.05 -29.79 -42.47
CA ALA A 17 4.19 -31.15 -41.96
C ALA A 17 3.33 -31.32 -40.70
N SER A 18 2.19 -31.98 -40.87
CA SER A 18 1.34 -32.49 -39.79
C SER A 18 2.11 -33.55 -39.00
N ARG A 19 2.52 -33.24 -37.76
CA ARG A 19 3.05 -34.25 -36.82
C ARG A 19 1.90 -34.77 -35.97
N LEU A 20 1.38 -35.93 -36.37
CA LEU A 20 0.56 -36.79 -35.52
C LEU A 20 1.45 -37.42 -34.45
N LEU A 21 1.29 -36.96 -33.20
CA LEU A 21 1.83 -37.60 -32.01
C LEU A 21 1.03 -38.88 -31.75
N THR A 22 1.65 -40.04 -32.00
CA THR A 22 1.13 -41.34 -31.55
C THR A 22 1.80 -41.70 -30.23
N THR A 23 1.04 -41.71 -29.14
CA THR A 23 1.45 -42.27 -27.85
C THR A 23 0.63 -43.54 -27.62
N ARG A 24 1.28 -44.69 -27.80
CA ARG A 24 0.72 -46.01 -27.49
C ARG A 24 0.83 -46.23 -25.98
N ALA A 25 -0.28 -46.12 -25.26
CA ALA A 25 -0.39 -46.58 -23.87
C ALA A 25 -0.92 -48.04 -23.83
N PRO A 26 -0.40 -48.91 -22.96
CA PRO A 26 -0.90 -50.27 -22.81
C PRO A 26 -2.21 -50.31 -22.01
N ALA A 27 -2.91 -51.43 -22.20
CA ALA A 27 -4.30 -51.70 -21.85
C ALA A 27 -4.65 -51.48 -20.36
N ALA A 28 -5.81 -50.86 -20.14
CA ALA A 28 -6.47 -50.78 -18.86
C ALA A 28 -7.00 -52.15 -18.42
N SER A 29 -6.67 -52.57 -17.20
CA SER A 29 -7.35 -53.65 -16.50
C SER A 29 -8.82 -53.29 -16.29
N VAL A 30 -9.69 -54.13 -16.85
CA VAL A 30 -11.14 -54.07 -16.69
C VAL A 30 -11.49 -54.51 -15.26
N PHE A 31 -11.62 -53.56 -14.34
CA PHE A 31 -12.39 -53.78 -13.11
C PHE A 31 -13.82 -53.30 -13.35
N ARG A 32 -14.74 -54.25 -13.56
CA ARG A 32 -16.18 -54.01 -13.54
C ARG A 32 -16.62 -53.71 -12.11
N LEU A 33 -16.60 -52.44 -11.71
CA LEU A 33 -17.36 -51.98 -10.55
C LEU A 33 -18.79 -51.65 -11.01
N HIS A 34 -19.73 -52.42 -10.48
CA HIS A 34 -21.16 -52.18 -10.62
C HIS A 34 -21.47 -50.76 -10.16
N ALA A 35 -22.10 -49.97 -11.03
CA ALA A 35 -22.60 -48.66 -10.67
C ALA A 35 -23.70 -48.82 -9.60
N PRO A 36 -23.58 -48.28 -8.39
CA PRO A 36 -24.76 -48.06 -7.57
C PRO A 36 -25.54 -46.92 -8.25
N LEU A 37 -26.80 -47.18 -8.58
CA LEU A 37 -27.78 -46.16 -8.91
C LEU A 37 -27.60 -44.96 -7.97
N THR A 38 -27.12 -43.85 -8.51
CA THR A 38 -26.99 -42.59 -7.80
C THR A 38 -28.40 -42.06 -7.53
N ARG A 39 -28.98 -42.51 -6.40
CA ARG A 39 -30.20 -41.96 -5.84
C ARG A 39 -29.88 -40.53 -5.42
N THR A 40 -30.15 -39.56 -6.29
CA THR A 40 -30.16 -38.15 -5.91
C THR A 40 -31.13 -37.99 -4.75
N PRO A 41 -30.71 -37.52 -3.56
CA PRO A 41 -31.66 -37.22 -2.50
C PRO A 41 -32.56 -36.09 -3.02
N VAL A 42 -33.83 -36.40 -3.26
CA VAL A 42 -34.87 -35.39 -3.48
C VAL A 42 -34.92 -34.58 -2.20
N LYS A 43 -34.31 -33.39 -2.22
CA LYS A 43 -34.40 -32.45 -1.11
C LYS A 43 -35.88 -32.02 -1.03
N PRO A 44 -36.58 -32.26 0.09
CA PRO A 44 -37.97 -31.84 0.20
C PRO A 44 -38.04 -30.31 0.07
N SER A 45 -38.80 -29.84 -0.92
CA SER A 45 -39.04 -28.41 -1.16
C SER A 45 -39.68 -27.71 0.04
N PHE A 46 -40.39 -28.46 0.89
CA PHE A 46 -41.12 -27.97 2.05
C PHE A 46 -40.26 -27.45 3.23
N VAL A 47 -38.94 -27.66 3.21
CA VAL A 47 -38.06 -27.20 4.31
C VAL A 47 -37.42 -25.83 4.01
N ARG A 48 -37.54 -25.31 2.78
CA ARG A 48 -37.04 -23.96 2.46
C ARG A 48 -37.91 -22.84 3.04
N ASP A 49 -39.20 -23.09 3.24
CA ASP A 49 -40.15 -22.05 3.63
C ASP A 49 -40.29 -21.87 5.15
N ALA A 50 -39.72 -22.78 5.96
CA ALA A 50 -39.91 -22.80 7.41
C ALA A 50 -38.76 -22.19 8.23
N LEU A 51 -37.61 -21.90 7.62
CA LEU A 51 -36.56 -21.16 8.29
C LEU A 51 -36.67 -19.69 7.89
N PRO A 52 -36.99 -18.77 8.82
CA PRO A 52 -36.87 -17.35 8.51
C PRO A 52 -35.43 -17.14 8.07
N ALA A 53 -35.23 -16.70 6.83
CA ALA A 53 -33.92 -16.31 6.35
C ALA A 53 -33.36 -15.33 7.37
N ALA A 54 -32.36 -15.77 8.15
CA ALA A 54 -31.76 -14.97 9.19
C ALA A 54 -31.13 -13.76 8.48
N ARG A 55 -31.90 -12.67 8.41
CA ARG A 55 -31.42 -11.37 7.95
C ARG A 55 -30.53 -10.87 9.07
N ILE A 56 -29.28 -11.31 9.05
CA ILE A 56 -28.22 -10.74 9.87
C ILE A 56 -28.14 -9.27 9.42
N ALA A 57 -28.73 -8.38 10.20
CA ALA A 57 -28.57 -6.96 10.00
C ALA A 57 -27.08 -6.64 10.20
N PRO A 58 -26.39 -6.07 9.21
CA PRO A 58 -25.04 -5.61 9.45
C PRO A 58 -25.09 -4.54 10.54
N PHE A 59 -24.26 -4.65 11.58
CA PHE A 59 -24.14 -3.67 12.67
C PHE A 59 -23.57 -2.31 12.22
N HIS A 60 -23.57 -2.02 10.92
CA HIS A 60 -23.09 -0.77 10.35
C HIS A 60 -24.25 -0.06 9.65
N ALA A 61 -24.69 1.07 10.21
CA ALA A 61 -25.72 1.94 9.62
C ALA A 61 -25.22 2.74 8.40
N SER A 62 -23.90 2.71 8.15
CA SER A 62 -23.28 3.45 7.05
C SER A 62 -23.39 2.68 5.73
N ALA A 63 -23.78 3.37 4.67
CA ALA A 63 -23.78 2.82 3.32
C ALA A 63 -22.36 2.38 2.91
N SER A 64 -22.22 1.16 2.39
CA SER A 64 -20.97 0.68 1.81
C SER A 64 -20.60 1.54 0.60
N ARG A 65 -19.45 2.22 0.66
CA ARG A 65 -18.87 2.94 -0.48
C ARG A 65 -17.64 2.20 -0.95
N ALA A 66 -17.67 1.74 -2.21
CA ALA A 66 -16.50 1.16 -2.86
C ALA A 66 -15.53 2.29 -3.28
N ILE A 67 -14.73 2.77 -2.33
CA ILE A 67 -13.65 3.72 -2.61
C ILE A 67 -12.54 2.95 -3.34
N LEU A 68 -12.23 3.35 -4.58
CA LEU A 68 -11.23 2.72 -5.45
C LEU A 68 -11.47 1.22 -5.70
N PRO A 69 -12.56 0.85 -6.41
CA PRO A 69 -12.87 -0.55 -6.70
C PRO A 69 -11.70 -1.23 -7.44
N PRO A 70 -11.55 -2.56 -7.29
CA PRO A 70 -10.46 -3.31 -7.92
C PRO A 70 -10.44 -3.03 -9.43
N LEU A 71 -9.24 -2.78 -9.95
CA LEU A 71 -9.06 -2.61 -11.39
C LEU A 71 -9.28 -3.96 -12.09
N PRO A 72 -9.67 -3.98 -13.38
CA PRO A 72 -9.74 -5.21 -14.16
C PRO A 72 -8.42 -5.98 -14.08
N GLN A 73 -8.50 -7.30 -13.85
CA GLN A 73 -7.32 -8.14 -13.81
C GLN A 73 -6.69 -8.21 -15.21
N ARG A 74 -5.46 -7.69 -15.33
CA ARG A 74 -4.67 -7.73 -16.57
C ARG A 74 -3.36 -8.44 -16.30
N VAL A 75 -3.08 -9.48 -17.09
CA VAL A 75 -1.75 -10.10 -17.13
C VAL A 75 -0.80 -9.10 -17.81
N GLN A 76 0.24 -8.70 -17.10
CA GLN A 76 1.31 -7.87 -17.64
C GLN A 76 2.41 -8.82 -18.12
N GLY A 77 2.66 -8.87 -19.43
CA GLY A 77 3.60 -9.83 -20.04
C GLY A 77 2.91 -11.14 -20.47
N THR A 78 3.70 -12.18 -20.64
CA THR A 78 3.29 -13.55 -20.97
C THR A 78 3.31 -14.45 -19.72
N ALA A 79 2.74 -15.65 -19.82
CA ALA A 79 2.72 -16.60 -18.71
C ALA A 79 4.12 -17.05 -18.23
N ASN A 80 5.14 -16.89 -19.08
CA ASN A 80 6.52 -17.31 -18.79
C ASN A 80 7.44 -16.14 -18.46
N ASP A 81 6.95 -14.90 -18.48
CA ASP A 81 7.78 -13.73 -18.16
C ASP A 81 7.92 -13.59 -16.64
N PRO A 82 9.15 -13.40 -16.13
CA PRO A 82 9.34 -13.16 -14.70
C PRO A 82 8.71 -11.83 -14.30
N ALA A 83 8.18 -11.76 -13.07
CA ALA A 83 7.67 -10.51 -12.52
C ALA A 83 8.77 -9.44 -12.51
N PRO A 84 8.45 -8.19 -12.87
CA PRO A 84 9.44 -7.12 -12.88
C PRO A 84 9.94 -6.86 -11.46
N VAL A 85 11.26 -6.97 -11.27
CA VAL A 85 11.89 -6.65 -9.99
C VAL A 85 12.10 -5.13 -9.92
N PRO A 86 11.58 -4.44 -8.90
CA PRO A 86 11.80 -3.01 -8.76
C PRO A 86 13.29 -2.73 -8.49
N PRO A 87 13.81 -1.56 -8.93
CA PRO A 87 15.18 -1.19 -8.65
C PRO A 87 15.41 -1.08 -7.14
N VAL A 88 16.52 -1.66 -6.66
CA VAL A 88 16.88 -1.60 -5.24
C VAL A 88 17.38 -0.21 -4.87
N SER A 89 16.88 0.32 -3.76
CA SER A 89 17.28 1.63 -3.23
C SER A 89 17.27 1.58 -1.71
N ALA A 90 18.46 1.66 -1.09
CA ALA A 90 18.58 1.67 0.38
C ALA A 90 17.90 2.90 1.00
N THR A 91 17.89 4.03 0.28
CA THR A 91 17.25 5.27 0.74
C THR A 91 15.73 5.15 0.85
N HIS A 92 15.08 4.35 0.01
CA HIS A 92 13.63 4.09 0.09
C HIS A 92 13.26 2.91 1.01
N GLY A 93 14.25 2.17 1.50
CA GLY A 93 14.05 1.00 2.35
C GLY A 93 14.66 1.20 3.73
N SER A 94 15.84 0.60 3.93
CA SER A 94 16.48 0.49 5.25
C SER A 94 16.83 1.84 5.88
N TYR A 95 17.33 2.80 5.12
CA TYR A 95 17.71 4.11 5.70
C TYR A 95 16.50 4.93 6.14
N HIS A 96 15.44 4.95 5.33
CA HIS A 96 14.19 5.63 5.70
C HIS A 96 13.59 5.02 6.98
N TRP A 97 13.52 3.69 7.04
CA TRP A 97 13.01 2.99 8.22
C TRP A 97 13.83 3.31 9.48
N SER A 98 15.16 3.19 9.41
CA SER A 98 16.02 3.46 10.56
C SER A 98 15.90 4.92 11.02
N PHE A 99 15.87 5.86 10.08
CA PHE A 99 15.70 7.28 10.37
C PHE A 99 14.39 7.57 11.12
N GLU A 100 13.27 7.02 10.64
CA GLU A 100 11.97 7.14 11.32
C GLU A 100 12.01 6.60 12.75
N ARG A 101 12.63 5.42 12.95
CA ARG A 101 12.71 4.80 14.27
C ARG A 101 13.55 5.64 15.22
N VAL A 102 14.65 6.22 14.75
CA VAL A 102 15.50 7.13 15.56
C VAL A 102 14.71 8.37 15.99
N ILE A 103 13.98 9.01 15.06
CA ILE A 103 13.14 10.18 15.40
C ILE A 103 12.07 9.79 16.42
N ALA A 104 11.35 8.68 16.18
CA ALA A 104 10.30 8.22 17.09
C ALA A 104 10.85 7.91 18.49
N ALA A 105 12.01 7.24 18.58
CA ALA A 105 12.66 6.94 19.84
C ALA A 105 13.14 8.21 20.57
N ALA A 106 13.65 9.21 19.83
CA ALA A 106 14.09 10.48 20.40
C ALA A 106 12.92 11.33 20.93
N LEU A 107 11.74 11.23 20.33
CA LEU A 107 10.55 11.94 20.79
C LEU A 107 10.03 11.46 22.14
N ILE A 108 10.24 10.19 22.50
CA ILE A 108 9.76 9.61 23.77
C ILE A 108 10.29 10.41 24.98
N PRO A 109 11.60 10.54 25.21
CA PRO A 109 12.12 11.29 26.36
C PRO A 109 11.76 12.78 26.30
N LEU A 110 11.74 13.39 25.11
CA LEU A 110 11.38 14.80 24.95
C LEU A 110 9.90 15.08 25.28
N THR A 111 9.02 14.12 25.05
CA THR A 111 7.60 14.23 25.41
C THR A 111 7.39 14.04 26.92
N VAL A 112 8.22 13.22 27.58
CA VAL A 112 8.10 12.95 29.02
C VAL A 112 8.79 14.02 29.87
N ALA A 113 9.90 14.60 29.40
CA ALA A 113 10.68 15.58 30.14
C ALA A 113 9.87 16.76 30.71
N PRO A 114 8.90 17.36 29.98
CA PRO A 114 8.11 18.47 30.51
C PRO A 114 7.29 18.13 31.77
N PHE A 115 6.89 16.87 31.91
CA PHE A 115 6.11 16.41 33.06
C PHE A 115 6.95 16.24 34.33
N ALA A 116 8.26 16.02 34.19
CA ALA A 116 9.18 15.86 35.32
C ALA A 116 9.89 17.17 35.69
N ALA A 117 10.30 17.96 34.70
CA ALA A 117 11.10 19.17 34.88
C ALA A 117 10.32 20.47 34.75
N GLY A 118 9.04 20.42 34.35
CA GLY A 118 8.27 21.60 33.95
C GLY A 118 8.57 22.01 32.51
N THR A 119 8.28 23.26 32.17
CA THR A 119 8.47 23.80 30.81
C THR A 119 9.90 23.59 30.31
N LEU A 120 10.06 23.18 29.04
CA LEU A 120 11.37 22.95 28.44
C LEU A 120 12.12 24.27 28.23
N ASN A 121 13.45 24.20 28.16
CA ASN A 121 14.22 25.36 27.71
C ASN A 121 14.01 25.56 26.19
N PRO A 122 14.17 26.79 25.66
CA PRO A 122 13.86 27.10 24.26
C PRO A 122 14.57 26.22 23.23
N VAL A 123 15.81 25.80 23.52
CA VAL A 123 16.56 24.91 22.60
C VAL A 123 15.93 23.52 22.58
N SER A 124 15.63 22.96 23.74
CA SER A 124 14.97 21.65 23.83
C SER A 124 13.54 21.67 23.30
N ASP A 125 12.80 22.78 23.49
CA ASP A 125 11.44 22.93 22.99
C ASP A 125 11.43 23.07 21.46
N ALA A 126 12.35 23.86 20.89
CA ALA A 126 12.56 23.93 19.45
C ALA A 126 12.97 22.57 18.83
N VAL A 127 13.85 21.81 19.51
CA VAL A 127 14.23 20.45 19.06
C VAL A 127 13.03 19.51 19.12
N PHE A 128 12.25 19.57 20.19
CA PHE A 128 11.01 18.80 20.32
C PHE A 128 10.03 19.13 19.19
N GLY A 129 9.78 20.41 18.93
CA GLY A 129 8.93 20.89 17.85
C GLY A 129 9.42 20.44 16.46
N ALA A 130 10.72 20.55 16.19
CA ALA A 130 11.30 20.13 14.91
C ALA A 130 11.17 18.61 14.69
N LEU A 131 11.49 17.80 15.70
CA LEU A 131 11.34 16.35 15.62
C LEU A 131 9.86 15.94 15.47
N LEU A 132 8.95 16.65 16.15
CA LEU A 132 7.51 16.41 16.02
C LEU A 132 7.02 16.68 14.60
N VAL A 133 7.47 17.78 13.97
CA VAL A 133 7.14 18.11 12.58
C VAL A 133 7.69 17.04 11.62
N LEU A 134 8.95 16.64 11.79
CA LEU A 134 9.56 15.60 10.95
C LEU A 134 8.83 14.26 11.08
N HIS A 135 8.54 13.82 12.30
CA HIS A 135 7.82 12.58 12.56
C HIS A 135 6.42 12.61 11.92
N THR A 136 5.72 13.74 12.07
CA THR A 136 4.38 13.94 11.51
C THR A 136 4.39 13.99 9.98
N HIS A 137 5.39 14.63 9.37
CA HIS A 137 5.56 14.68 7.92
C HIS A 137 5.71 13.26 7.34
N ILE A 138 6.61 12.46 7.91
CA ILE A 138 6.85 11.09 7.43
C ILE A 138 5.60 10.22 7.63
N GLY A 139 4.94 10.35 8.79
CA GLY A 139 3.68 9.64 9.06
C GLY A 139 2.58 9.97 8.04
N PHE A 140 2.37 11.25 7.73
CA PHE A 140 1.40 11.64 6.70
C PHE A 140 1.82 11.21 5.30
N GLN A 141 3.12 11.20 5.00
CA GLN A 141 3.62 10.67 3.72
C GLN A 141 3.26 9.19 3.57
N SER A 142 3.38 8.37 4.62
CA SER A 142 2.94 6.98 4.61
C SER A 142 1.43 6.86 4.36
N VAL A 143 0.61 7.68 5.03
CA VAL A 143 -0.85 7.72 4.80
C VAL A 143 -1.18 8.03 3.34
N ILE A 144 -0.50 9.01 2.73
CA ILE A 144 -0.72 9.36 1.32
C ILE A 144 -0.34 8.20 0.41
N ILE A 145 0.80 7.55 0.65
CA ILE A 145 1.28 6.43 -0.19
C ILE A 145 0.33 5.23 -0.12
N ASP A 146 -0.17 4.91 1.08
CA ASP A 146 -1.01 3.73 1.31
C ASP A 146 -2.43 3.91 0.77
N TYR A 147 -3.04 5.08 1.00
CA TYR A 147 -4.44 5.30 0.67
C TYR A 147 -4.67 5.98 -0.67
N LEU A 148 -3.68 6.69 -1.22
CA LEU A 148 -3.77 7.39 -2.50
C LEU A 148 -2.77 6.81 -3.51
N PRO A 149 -2.95 5.57 -3.97
CA PRO A 149 -1.97 4.91 -4.83
C PRO A 149 -1.70 5.71 -6.10
N LYS A 150 -0.44 6.07 -6.32
CA LYS A 150 0.01 6.89 -7.46
C LYS A 150 -0.40 6.33 -8.83
N TYR A 151 -0.46 5.00 -8.97
CA TYR A 151 -0.88 4.35 -10.21
C TYR A 151 -2.37 4.47 -10.51
N ARG A 152 -3.21 4.74 -9.50
CA ARG A 152 -4.67 4.83 -9.64
C ARG A 152 -5.17 6.27 -9.62
N VAL A 153 -4.58 7.13 -8.77
CA VAL A 153 -5.02 8.52 -8.57
C VAL A 153 -3.83 9.51 -8.61
N PRO A 154 -3.07 9.57 -9.72
CA PRO A 154 -1.81 10.34 -9.79
C PRO A 154 -1.99 11.85 -9.52
N GLY A 155 -3.10 12.45 -9.96
CA GLY A 155 -3.40 13.86 -9.72
C GLY A 155 -3.67 14.18 -8.25
N VAL A 156 -4.47 13.34 -7.59
CA VAL A 156 -4.79 13.47 -6.16
C VAL A 156 -3.54 13.22 -5.32
N PHE A 157 -2.78 12.17 -5.63
CA PHE A 157 -1.50 11.90 -4.98
C PHE A 157 -0.57 13.12 -5.07
N LYS A 158 -0.38 13.69 -6.27
CA LYS A 158 0.47 14.87 -6.47
C LYS A 158 -0.02 16.07 -5.67
N LEU A 159 -1.32 16.34 -5.66
CA LEU A 159 -1.92 17.42 -4.88
C LEU A 159 -1.61 17.27 -3.39
N PHE A 160 -1.88 16.10 -2.81
CA PHE A 160 -1.65 15.86 -1.39
C PHE A 160 -0.17 15.83 -1.02
N SER A 161 0.71 15.34 -1.89
CA SER A 161 2.16 15.43 -1.66
C SER A 161 2.65 16.89 -1.60
N TRP A 162 2.18 17.75 -2.51
CA TRP A 162 2.53 19.18 -2.48
C TRP A 162 1.90 19.90 -1.29
N LEU A 163 0.65 19.58 -0.96
CA LEU A 163 -0.03 20.12 0.21
C LEU A 163 0.72 19.73 1.48
N LEU A 164 1.15 18.48 1.62
CA LEU A 164 1.93 18.02 2.75
C LEU A 164 3.25 18.80 2.88
N ASN A 165 3.99 18.97 1.78
CA ASN A 165 5.22 19.77 1.78
C ASN A 165 4.98 21.21 2.21
N GLY A 166 3.94 21.86 1.67
CA GLY A 166 3.56 23.22 2.05
C GLY A 166 3.14 23.34 3.52
N ALA A 167 2.32 22.40 3.99
CA ALA A 167 1.90 22.34 5.39
C ALA A 167 3.08 22.13 6.34
N THR A 168 4.03 21.27 5.98
CA THR A 168 5.22 21.03 6.80
C THR A 168 6.09 22.29 6.91
N LEU A 169 6.28 23.03 5.82
CA LEU A 169 7.01 24.30 5.87
C LEU A 169 6.27 25.36 6.69
N LEU A 170 4.95 25.44 6.52
CA LEU A 170 4.12 26.38 7.28
C LEU A 170 4.17 26.08 8.79
N VAL A 171 4.03 24.82 9.18
CA VAL A 171 4.10 24.41 10.59
C VAL A 171 5.51 24.61 11.15
N ALA A 172 6.55 24.28 10.37
CA ALA A 172 7.93 24.54 10.80
C ALA A 172 8.19 26.03 11.04
N TYR A 173 7.67 26.91 10.17
CA TYR A 173 7.73 28.36 10.37
C TYR A 173 6.92 28.80 11.59
N GLY A 174 5.71 28.24 11.80
CA GLY A 174 4.91 28.51 13.00
C GLY A 174 5.64 28.13 14.28
N ILE A 175 6.33 26.99 14.32
CA ILE A 175 7.17 26.60 15.46
C ILE A 175 8.32 27.57 15.65
N TYR A 176 9.01 27.97 14.57
CA TYR A 176 10.07 28.98 14.65
C TYR A 176 9.57 30.29 15.28
N GLU A 177 8.40 30.80 14.85
CA GLU A 177 7.78 32.00 15.42
C GLU A 177 7.39 31.81 16.89
N PHE A 178 6.82 30.66 17.26
CA PHE A 178 6.46 30.34 18.65
C PHE A 178 7.67 30.32 19.59
N GLU A 179 8.81 29.81 19.12
CA GLU A 179 10.03 29.68 19.93
C GLU A 179 10.87 30.97 19.96
N THR A 180 10.77 31.82 18.94
CA THR A 180 11.59 33.05 18.85
C THR A 180 10.85 34.30 19.33
N ASN A 181 9.56 34.41 19.02
CA ASN A 181 8.75 35.60 19.28
C ASN A 181 7.64 35.39 20.31
N ASP A 182 7.38 34.13 20.73
CA ASP A 182 6.38 33.78 21.74
C ASP A 182 7.01 32.93 22.87
N VAL A 183 6.17 32.26 23.64
CA VAL A 183 6.54 31.56 24.89
C VAL A 183 7.05 30.13 24.71
N GLY A 184 7.04 29.60 23.48
CA GLY A 184 7.37 28.21 23.19
C GLY A 184 6.21 27.22 23.34
N ILE A 185 6.37 26.04 22.73
CA ILE A 185 5.29 25.03 22.61
C ILE A 185 4.86 24.50 23.97
N THR A 186 5.80 24.11 24.83
CA THR A 186 5.48 23.47 26.12
C THR A 186 4.80 24.42 27.10
N GLU A 187 5.21 25.69 27.12
CA GLU A 187 4.56 26.72 27.95
C GLU A 187 3.18 27.06 27.41
N ALA A 188 3.02 27.15 26.09
CA ALA A 188 1.73 27.37 25.46
C ALA A 188 0.72 26.27 25.84
N VAL A 189 1.12 24.99 25.75
CA VAL A 189 0.27 23.86 26.15
C VAL A 189 -0.13 23.95 27.63
N LYS A 190 0.81 24.28 28.51
CA LYS A 190 0.54 24.46 29.95
C LYS A 190 -0.45 25.59 30.23
N ARG A 191 -0.35 26.71 29.52
CA ARG A 191 -1.29 27.84 29.64
C ARG A 191 -2.68 27.47 29.15
N VAL A 192 -2.77 26.77 28.02
CA VAL A 192 -4.06 26.26 27.50
C VAL A 192 -4.70 25.29 28.50
N TRP A 193 -3.92 24.42 29.14
CA TRP A 193 -4.42 23.46 30.11
C TRP A 193 -5.00 24.11 31.38
N THR A 194 -4.47 25.28 31.77
CA THR A 194 -4.87 26.00 32.99
C THR A 194 -5.78 27.19 32.71
N ALA A 195 -6.17 27.40 31.44
CA ALA A 195 -7.07 28.47 31.04
C ALA A 195 -8.44 28.31 31.74
N LYS A 196 -8.82 29.32 32.52
CA LYS A 196 -10.17 29.41 33.09
C LYS A 196 -11.10 29.97 32.01
N GLN A 197 -12.28 29.35 31.89
CA GLN A 197 -13.36 29.82 31.02
C GLN A 197 -13.89 31.19 31.47
#